data_AF-A0A9P6Q7C1-F1
#
_entry.id   AF-A0A9P6Q7C1-F1
#
_cell.length_a   1.000
_cell.length_b   1.000
_cell.length_c   1.000
_cell.angle_alpha   90.00
_cell.angle_beta   90.00
_cell.angle_gamma   90.00
#
_symmetry.space_group_name_H-M   'P 1'
#
loop_
_entity.id
_entity.type
_entity.pdbx_description
1 polymer ?
#
loop_
_entity_poly.entity_id
_entity_poly.type
_entity_poly.pdbx_seq_one_letter_code
_entity_poly.pdbx_strand_id
1 'polypeptide(L)'
;MSSDTATNSNPSSSMDVPFPIEIDEQLGERLQPNEANFTTEMSNIIENLVRTRDQPGHAHRDVHAKATGILRGKFTIDENIPPQFAKGIFIPGKTYDCIVRFSNANGNAEQSDAKSDGRGFAMKLLDVPGPKLLESDKDAKTQDFVMINHPIFFTNDPKAYLSLFEKSTSSNPIQKITAPLALGLKGAMIAVKLGSGTIGNPLQIQYYSAVPFQLGVGLDRLAVKYSLKPVSDQKDPIPNHPAEDYLHQAIKKSVSGQEEMRFRFMVQPRVVAGAGAEQVHGHEMDVEDSMTEWCQKKSPFQEIATLSFPPQDIDTPEMLKLGERLSFNVWHSLAEHKPLGSMNRARKGIYERVSRIRNDMNSVPREEPSTSV
;
A
#
# COMPACT_ATOMS: atom_id res chain seq x y z
N MET A 1 41.00 4.45 42.20
CA MET A 1 40.63 5.36 41.10
C MET A 1 41.23 4.79 39.83
N SER A 2 40.49 3.93 39.14
CA SER A 2 40.84 3.46 37.80
C SER A 2 39.63 3.75 36.94
N SER A 3 39.84 4.62 35.96
CA SER A 3 38.84 5.17 35.06
C SER A 3 38.38 4.12 34.05
N ASP A 4 37.13 3.70 34.17
CA ASP A 4 36.43 2.94 33.15
C ASP A 4 36.26 3.81 31.89
N THR A 5 36.89 3.39 30.81
CA THR A 5 36.70 3.95 29.48
C THR A 5 35.48 3.28 28.87
N ALA A 6 34.36 4.01 28.87
CA ALA A 6 33.14 3.62 28.19
C ALA A 6 33.41 3.41 26.69
N THR A 7 33.27 2.16 26.24
CA THR A 7 33.24 1.80 24.83
C THR A 7 31.94 2.32 24.24
N ASN A 8 32.07 3.35 23.40
CA ASN A 8 30.99 3.88 22.58
C ASN A 8 30.55 2.80 21.58
N SER A 9 29.48 2.07 21.89
CA SER A 9 28.83 1.18 20.94
C SER A 9 28.01 2.01 19.96
N ASN A 10 28.54 2.17 18.74
CA ASN A 10 27.78 2.64 17.58
C ASN A 10 26.62 1.66 17.30
N PRO A 11 25.34 2.05 17.34
CA PRO A 11 24.27 1.21 16.84
C PRO A 11 23.89 1.73 15.44
N SER A 12 24.68 1.39 14.42
CA SER A 12 24.21 1.45 13.02
C SER A 12 25.07 0.60 12.10
N SER A 13 25.21 -0.68 12.42
CA SER A 13 25.63 -1.66 11.41
C SER A 13 24.44 -1.96 10.49
N SER A 14 24.45 -1.37 9.30
CA SER A 14 23.89 -1.88 8.03
C SER A 14 22.78 -2.95 8.15
N MET A 15 21.52 -2.52 8.29
CA MET A 15 20.37 -3.38 8.01
C MET A 15 19.86 -3.05 6.61
N ASP A 16 20.60 -3.49 5.59
CA ASP A 16 20.17 -3.40 4.21
C ASP A 16 19.01 -4.36 4.00
N VAL A 17 17.84 -3.82 3.69
CA VAL A 17 16.69 -4.61 3.23
C VAL A 17 17.09 -5.17 1.87
N PRO A 18 17.17 -6.51 1.69
CA PRO A 18 17.63 -7.07 0.43
C PRO A 18 16.75 -6.59 -0.72
N PHE A 19 17.38 -5.91 -1.69
CA PHE A 19 16.69 -5.43 -2.87
C PHE A 19 16.26 -6.64 -3.72
N PRO A 20 15.00 -6.72 -4.16
CA PRO A 20 14.51 -7.87 -4.90
C PRO A 20 15.04 -7.85 -6.35
N ILE A 21 16.17 -8.54 -6.56
CA ILE A 21 16.81 -8.64 -7.88
C ILE A 21 16.22 -9.74 -8.77
N GLU A 22 15.51 -10.70 -8.18
CA GLU A 22 14.84 -11.77 -8.92
C GLU A 22 13.59 -11.23 -9.62
N ILE A 23 13.69 -11.08 -10.94
CA ILE A 23 12.61 -10.60 -11.80
C ILE A 23 11.96 -11.73 -12.59
N ASP A 24 10.70 -11.54 -12.94
CA ASP A 24 9.98 -12.42 -13.86
C ASP A 24 9.87 -11.80 -15.27
N GLU A 25 10.86 -12.10 -16.11
CA GLU A 25 10.91 -11.60 -17.49
C GLU A 25 9.72 -12.10 -18.34
N GLN A 26 9.19 -13.30 -18.05
CA GLN A 26 8.04 -13.85 -18.77
C GLN A 26 6.75 -13.07 -18.47
N LEU A 27 6.62 -12.57 -17.23
CA LEU A 27 5.57 -11.63 -16.87
C LEU A 27 5.90 -10.18 -17.24
N GLY A 28 7.05 -9.93 -17.85
CA GLY A 28 7.47 -8.65 -18.40
C GLY A 28 8.24 -7.75 -17.46
N GLU A 29 8.67 -8.24 -16.30
CA GLU A 29 9.50 -7.44 -15.38
C GLU A 29 10.86 -7.13 -16.01
N ARG A 30 11.41 -5.96 -15.66
CA ARG A 30 12.75 -5.53 -16.06
C ARG A 30 13.34 -4.68 -14.94
N LEU A 31 14.59 -4.95 -14.58
CA LEU A 31 15.33 -4.07 -13.68
C LEU A 31 15.68 -2.76 -14.38
N GLN A 32 15.54 -1.64 -13.65
CA GLN A 32 16.00 -0.35 -14.13
C GLN A 32 17.43 -0.07 -13.63
N PRO A 33 18.24 0.70 -14.40
CA PRO A 33 19.58 1.07 -13.95
C PRO A 33 19.55 1.80 -12.59
N ASN A 34 20.40 1.37 -11.66
CA ASN A 34 20.55 1.96 -10.32
C ASN A 34 19.30 1.92 -9.43
N GLU A 35 18.28 1.11 -9.77
CA GLU A 35 17.02 1.03 -9.03
C GLU A 35 17.20 0.75 -7.52
N ALA A 36 18.13 -0.15 -7.18
CA ALA A 36 18.47 -0.46 -5.79
C ALA A 36 19.05 0.75 -5.05
N ASN A 37 20.00 1.47 -5.68
CA ASN A 37 20.63 2.65 -5.09
C ASN A 37 19.60 3.78 -4.86
N PHE A 38 18.76 4.05 -5.87
CA PHE A 38 17.69 5.05 -5.72
C PHE A 38 16.72 4.68 -4.61
N THR A 39 16.40 3.39 -4.44
CA THR A 39 15.56 2.90 -3.34
C THR A 39 16.21 3.15 -1.98
N THR A 40 17.51 2.88 -1.84
CA THR A 40 18.26 3.15 -0.61
C THR A 40 18.33 4.65 -0.32
N GLU A 41 18.59 5.49 -1.32
CA GLU A 41 18.61 6.95 -1.15
C GLU A 41 17.25 7.52 -0.72
N MET A 42 16.16 7.08 -1.35
CA MET A 42 14.80 7.44 -0.93
C MET A 42 14.52 7.01 0.52
N SER A 43 14.92 5.79 0.87
CA SER A 43 14.77 5.23 2.22
C SER A 43 15.51 6.08 3.26
N ASN A 44 16.72 6.57 2.95
CA ASN A 44 17.51 7.44 3.81
C ASN A 44 16.90 8.85 3.94
N ILE A 45 16.37 9.42 2.84
CA ILE A 45 15.68 10.71 2.87
C ILE A 45 14.46 10.64 3.81
N ILE A 46 13.68 9.57 3.69
CA ILE A 46 12.50 9.37 4.53
C ILE A 46 12.91 9.14 5.99
N GLU A 47 13.97 8.37 6.24
CA GLU A 47 14.50 8.19 7.60
C GLU A 47 14.84 9.53 8.25
N ASN A 48 15.58 10.36 7.55
CA ASN A 48 15.92 11.70 8.03
C ASN A 48 14.67 12.56 8.23
N LEU A 49 13.68 12.48 7.32
CA LEU A 49 12.43 13.21 7.46
C LEU A 49 11.67 12.82 8.74
N VAL A 50 11.48 11.52 8.99
CA VAL A 50 10.75 11.04 10.18
C VAL A 50 11.50 11.42 11.45
N ARG A 51 12.83 11.21 11.50
CA ARG A 51 13.66 11.55 12.67
C ARG A 51 13.71 13.04 12.99
N THR A 52 13.57 13.90 11.97
CA THR A 52 13.61 15.37 12.16
C THR A 52 12.24 15.97 12.44
N ARG A 53 11.18 15.41 11.84
CA ARG A 53 9.79 15.88 12.01
C ARG A 53 9.21 15.45 13.35
N ASP A 54 9.44 14.21 13.75
CA ASP A 54 8.73 13.58 14.85
C ASP A 54 9.58 13.46 16.12
N GLN A 55 8.91 13.43 17.27
CA GLN A 55 9.56 13.23 18.57
C GLN A 55 9.60 11.73 18.93
N PRO A 56 10.57 11.28 19.74
CA PRO A 56 10.55 9.94 20.32
C PRO A 56 9.20 9.65 21.02
N GLY A 57 8.66 8.46 20.82
CA GLY A 57 7.34 8.03 21.29
C GLY A 57 6.16 8.48 20.43
N HIS A 58 6.37 9.38 19.46
CA HIS A 58 5.31 10.00 18.65
C HIS A 58 5.69 10.07 17.16
N ALA A 59 6.45 9.09 16.67
CA ALA A 59 6.77 8.93 15.26
C ALA A 59 5.54 8.48 14.46
N HIS A 60 5.23 9.25 13.42
CA HIS A 60 4.15 8.99 12.48
C HIS A 60 4.68 8.31 11.23
N ARG A 61 3.76 7.88 10.35
CA ARG A 61 4.13 7.43 9.00
C ARG A 61 4.62 8.64 8.19
N ASP A 62 5.52 8.41 7.25
CA ASP A 62 6.07 9.45 6.37
C ASP A 62 4.99 10.04 5.45
N VAL A 63 4.16 9.15 4.91
CA VAL A 63 2.92 9.41 4.18
C VAL A 63 1.80 8.60 4.81
N HIS A 64 0.56 8.96 4.51
CA HIS A 64 -0.61 8.35 5.12
C HIS A 64 -0.60 8.37 6.66
N ALA A 65 -0.12 9.47 7.23
CA ALA A 65 0.05 9.62 8.68
C ALA A 65 -1.29 9.52 9.41
N LYS A 66 -2.31 10.24 8.92
CA LYS A 66 -3.65 10.22 9.51
C LYS A 66 -4.45 9.00 9.06
N ALA A 67 -4.77 8.12 10.01
CA ALA A 67 -5.79 7.11 9.81
C ALA A 67 -7.18 7.76 9.84
N THR A 68 -8.08 7.33 8.96
CA THR A 68 -9.49 7.72 8.99
C THR A 68 -10.38 6.60 9.53
N GLY A 69 -9.82 5.42 9.81
CA GLY A 69 -10.54 4.34 10.46
C GLY A 69 -9.76 3.03 10.42
N ILE A 70 -9.85 2.27 11.51
CA ILE A 70 -9.27 0.93 11.66
C ILE A 70 -10.40 -0.06 11.92
N LEU A 71 -10.60 -1.01 11.01
CA LEU A 71 -11.75 -1.91 11.03
C LEU A 71 -11.28 -3.36 11.09
N ARG A 72 -12.04 -4.19 11.78
CA ARG A 72 -12.01 -5.65 11.60
C ARG A 72 -13.00 -6.03 10.51
N GLY A 73 -12.59 -6.93 9.63
CA GLY A 73 -13.43 -7.39 8.53
C GLY A 73 -13.22 -8.87 8.23
N LYS A 74 -14.04 -9.37 7.30
CA LYS A 74 -13.94 -10.72 6.76
C LYS A 74 -13.71 -10.64 5.25
N PHE A 75 -12.65 -11.27 4.79
CA PHE A 75 -12.34 -11.40 3.38
C PHE A 75 -12.70 -12.82 2.92
N THR A 76 -13.79 -12.94 2.17
CA THR A 76 -14.34 -14.23 1.72
C THR A 76 -14.16 -14.38 0.23
N ILE A 77 -13.46 -15.44 -0.19
CA ILE A 77 -13.32 -15.81 -1.59
C ILE A 77 -14.63 -16.45 -2.07
N ASP A 78 -15.13 -16.03 -3.22
CA ASP A 78 -16.37 -16.57 -3.77
C ASP A 78 -16.20 -18.06 -4.09
N GLU A 79 -17.28 -18.85 -3.98
CA GLU A 79 -17.23 -20.29 -4.27
C GLU A 79 -16.95 -20.58 -5.75
N ASN A 80 -17.39 -19.68 -6.63
CA ASN A 80 -17.35 -19.85 -8.08
C ASN A 80 -16.45 -18.79 -8.73
N ILE A 81 -15.14 -18.88 -8.47
CA ILE A 81 -14.14 -18.03 -9.14
C ILE A 81 -13.59 -18.73 -10.40
N PRO A 82 -13.18 -17.97 -11.44
CA PRO A 82 -12.48 -18.54 -12.58
C PRO A 82 -11.22 -19.33 -12.14
N PRO A 83 -10.99 -20.56 -12.64
CA PRO A 83 -9.90 -21.42 -12.16
C PRO A 83 -8.51 -20.80 -12.25
N GLN A 84 -8.27 -19.92 -13.23
CA GLN A 84 -7.00 -19.22 -13.37
C GLN A 84 -6.69 -18.25 -12.21
N PHE A 85 -7.71 -17.86 -11.41
CA PHE A 85 -7.54 -17.01 -10.24
C PHE A 85 -7.48 -17.79 -8.92
N ALA A 86 -7.77 -19.10 -8.93
CA ALA A 86 -7.72 -19.94 -7.74
C ALA A 86 -6.27 -20.29 -7.35
N LYS A 87 -5.52 -19.28 -6.88
CA LYS A 87 -4.08 -19.34 -6.60
C LYS A 87 -3.77 -18.68 -5.25
N GLY A 88 -2.79 -19.22 -4.53
CA GLY A 88 -2.34 -18.66 -3.25
C GLY A 88 -3.47 -18.59 -2.22
N ILE A 89 -3.81 -17.38 -1.78
CA ILE A 89 -4.87 -17.14 -0.81
C ILE A 89 -6.28 -17.15 -1.43
N PHE A 90 -6.42 -17.18 -2.76
CA PHE A 90 -7.72 -17.22 -3.43
C PHE A 90 -8.25 -18.66 -3.51
N ILE A 91 -8.50 -19.26 -2.34
CA ILE A 91 -9.09 -20.60 -2.22
C ILE A 91 -10.61 -20.45 -2.23
N PRO A 92 -11.35 -21.03 -3.21
CA PRO A 92 -12.80 -20.87 -3.29
C PRO A 92 -13.52 -21.19 -1.97
N GLY A 93 -14.43 -20.29 -1.54
CA GLY A 93 -15.19 -20.42 -0.29
C GLY A 93 -14.40 -20.15 1.01
N LYS A 94 -13.09 -19.88 0.93
CA LYS A 94 -12.27 -19.59 2.12
C LYS A 94 -12.57 -18.17 2.63
N THR A 95 -12.76 -18.06 3.94
CA THR A 95 -12.82 -16.76 4.65
C THR A 95 -11.55 -16.55 5.47
N TYR A 96 -11.03 -15.33 5.43
CA TYR A 96 -9.94 -14.83 6.26
C TYR A 96 -10.45 -13.68 7.13
N ASP A 97 -10.11 -13.67 8.41
CA ASP A 97 -10.23 -12.44 9.20
C ASP A 97 -9.18 -11.44 8.74
N CYS A 98 -9.50 -10.15 8.80
CA CYS A 98 -8.58 -9.10 8.40
C CYS A 98 -8.70 -7.84 9.25
N ILE A 99 -7.61 -7.08 9.32
CA ILE A 99 -7.60 -5.72 9.85
C ILE A 99 -7.35 -4.75 8.70
N VAL A 100 -8.18 -3.73 8.59
CA VAL A 100 -8.14 -2.73 7.52
C VAL A 100 -7.86 -1.35 8.10
N ARG A 101 -6.95 -0.62 7.46
CA ARG A 101 -6.66 0.78 7.74
C ARG A 101 -7.03 1.64 6.53
N PHE A 102 -7.94 2.58 6.76
CA PHE A 102 -8.21 3.69 5.85
C PHE A 102 -7.37 4.90 6.25
N SER A 103 -6.94 5.70 5.28
CA SER A 103 -6.12 6.88 5.56
C SER A 103 -6.23 7.97 4.49
N ASN A 104 -5.88 9.18 4.88
CA ASN A 104 -5.46 10.23 3.94
C ASN A 104 -4.04 9.92 3.44
N ALA A 105 -3.53 10.58 2.40
CA ALA A 105 -2.19 10.31 1.85
C ALA A 105 -1.11 11.23 2.42
N ASN A 106 -1.48 12.38 2.98
CA ASN A 106 -0.54 13.35 3.53
C ASN A 106 0.27 12.79 4.72
N GLY A 107 1.49 13.30 4.88
CA GLY A 107 2.40 12.97 5.99
C GLY A 107 2.12 13.71 7.30
N ASN A 108 1.21 14.68 7.32
CA ASN A 108 0.78 15.39 8.53
C ASN A 108 -0.44 14.70 9.16
N ALA A 109 -0.27 14.12 10.34
CA ALA A 109 -1.34 13.44 11.09
C ALA A 109 -2.48 14.40 11.50
N GLU A 110 -2.17 15.69 11.67
CA GLU A 110 -3.13 16.72 12.10
C GLU A 110 -3.84 17.40 10.92
N GLN A 111 -3.59 16.97 9.67
CA GLN A 111 -4.24 17.60 8.53
C GLN A 111 -5.75 17.32 8.55
N SER A 112 -6.54 18.38 8.43
CA SER A 112 -7.99 18.32 8.22
C SER A 112 -8.36 17.37 7.07
N ASP A 113 -9.34 16.51 7.31
CA ASP A 113 -9.92 15.62 6.29
C ASP A 113 -10.58 16.42 5.14
N ALA A 114 -10.87 17.70 5.37
CA ALA A 114 -11.52 18.59 4.41
C ALA A 114 -10.59 19.04 3.28
N LYS A 115 -9.28 18.81 3.43
CA LYS A 115 -8.32 19.10 2.37
C LYS A 115 -8.40 18.04 1.27
N SER A 116 -8.21 18.49 0.03
CA SER A 116 -7.96 17.60 -1.09
C SER A 116 -6.73 16.75 -0.81
N ASP A 117 -6.85 15.44 -1.01
CA ASP A 117 -5.75 14.50 -0.79
C ASP A 117 -5.98 13.20 -1.58
N GLY A 118 -5.00 12.30 -1.57
CA GLY A 118 -5.21 10.89 -1.90
C GLY A 118 -5.87 10.14 -0.74
N ARG A 119 -6.39 8.94 -1.01
CA ARG A 119 -6.94 8.05 0.04
C ARG A 119 -6.28 6.68 -0.06
N GLY A 120 -5.83 6.18 1.09
CA GLY A 120 -5.23 4.87 1.24
C GLY A 120 -6.21 3.84 1.77
N PHE A 121 -6.00 2.59 1.35
CA PHE A 121 -6.62 1.39 1.89
C PHE A 121 -5.52 0.35 2.09
N ALA A 122 -5.32 -0.12 3.31
CA ALA A 122 -4.40 -1.21 3.60
C ALA A 122 -5.14 -2.32 4.36
N MET A 123 -5.05 -3.55 3.89
CA MET A 123 -5.69 -4.72 4.49
C MET A 123 -4.63 -5.75 4.84
N LYS A 124 -4.66 -6.23 6.08
CA LYS A 124 -3.84 -7.33 6.55
C LYS A 124 -4.74 -8.53 6.83
N LEU A 125 -4.60 -9.58 6.03
CA LEU A 125 -5.25 -10.86 6.26
C LEU A 125 -4.54 -11.60 7.39
N LEU A 126 -5.30 -12.30 8.21
CA LEU A 126 -4.82 -13.13 9.31
C LEU A 126 -4.88 -14.62 8.94
N ASP A 127 -4.11 -15.44 9.66
CA ASP A 127 -4.04 -16.89 9.48
C ASP A 127 -3.74 -17.35 8.05
N VAL A 128 -2.80 -16.67 7.40
CA VAL A 128 -2.25 -17.01 6.09
C VAL A 128 -0.90 -17.72 6.28
N PRO A 129 -0.87 -19.06 6.38
CA PRO A 129 0.37 -19.81 6.57
C PRO A 129 1.25 -19.79 5.31
N GLY A 130 2.52 -20.14 5.48
CA GLY A 130 3.51 -20.24 4.40
C GLY A 130 4.55 -19.12 4.44
N PRO A 131 5.73 -19.33 3.83
CA PRO A 131 6.81 -18.35 3.87
C PRO A 131 6.41 -17.06 3.15
N LYS A 132 6.64 -15.91 3.78
CA LYS A 132 6.46 -14.59 3.17
C LYS A 132 7.69 -14.19 2.36
N LEU A 133 7.46 -13.41 1.32
CA LEU A 133 8.53 -12.85 0.48
C LEU A 133 9.35 -11.75 1.21
N LEU A 134 8.78 -11.16 2.25
CA LEU A 134 9.48 -10.22 3.12
C LEU A 134 10.30 -10.98 4.15
N GLU A 135 11.63 -10.87 4.09
CA GLU A 135 12.55 -11.69 4.86
C GLU A 135 12.43 -11.45 6.37
N SER A 136 12.13 -10.22 6.77
CA SER A 136 11.98 -9.85 8.18
C SER A 136 10.76 -10.48 8.85
N ASP A 137 9.75 -10.84 8.06
CA ASP A 137 8.51 -11.44 8.53
C ASP A 137 8.26 -12.78 7.82
N LYS A 138 9.32 -13.51 7.44
CA LYS A 138 9.26 -14.73 6.63
C LYS A 138 8.28 -15.77 7.19
N ASP A 139 8.25 -15.94 8.50
CA ASP A 139 7.40 -16.94 9.17
C ASP A 139 6.08 -16.37 9.70
N ALA A 140 5.76 -15.10 9.38
CA ALA A 140 4.50 -14.49 9.76
C ALA A 140 3.31 -15.19 9.10
N LYS A 141 2.19 -15.21 9.82
CA LYS A 141 0.93 -15.84 9.38
C LYS A 141 -0.07 -14.81 8.86
N THR A 142 0.39 -13.73 8.26
CA THR A 142 -0.44 -12.60 7.80
C THR A 142 -0.06 -12.22 6.37
N GLN A 143 -0.96 -11.60 5.60
CA GLN A 143 -0.64 -11.11 4.25
C GLN A 143 -1.24 -9.72 4.01
N ASP A 144 -0.48 -8.84 3.36
CA ASP A 144 -0.89 -7.46 3.14
C ASP A 144 -1.34 -7.17 1.71
N PHE A 145 -2.39 -6.37 1.59
CA PHE A 145 -2.79 -5.66 0.38
C PHE A 145 -2.77 -4.17 0.65
N VAL A 146 -2.08 -3.39 -0.18
CA VAL A 146 -1.99 -1.93 -0.03
C VAL A 146 -2.41 -1.26 -1.33
N MET A 147 -3.46 -0.44 -1.24
CA MET A 147 -4.18 0.18 -2.35
C MET A 147 -4.37 1.68 -2.11
N ILE A 148 -4.67 2.38 -3.20
CA ILE A 148 -5.00 3.82 -3.22
C ILE A 148 -6.26 4.06 -4.03
N ASN A 149 -6.89 5.21 -3.87
CA ASN A 149 -8.11 5.59 -4.61
C ASN A 149 -7.87 6.03 -6.07
N HIS A 150 -6.78 5.59 -6.70
CA HIS A 150 -6.44 5.95 -8.08
C HIS A 150 -5.87 4.74 -8.84
N PRO A 151 -6.27 4.46 -10.09
CA PRO A 151 -5.93 3.23 -10.81
C PRO A 151 -4.48 3.16 -11.34
N ILE A 152 -3.76 4.29 -11.30
CA ILE A 152 -2.36 4.43 -11.74
C ILE A 152 -1.57 5.27 -10.75
N PHE A 153 -0.25 5.08 -10.78
CA PHE A 153 0.72 5.84 -9.99
C PHE A 153 1.35 6.97 -10.82
N PHE A 154 1.95 7.94 -10.15
CA PHE A 154 2.46 9.16 -10.78
C PHE A 154 3.86 9.02 -11.38
N THR A 155 4.52 7.88 -11.19
CA THR A 155 5.83 7.56 -11.79
C THR A 155 6.00 6.06 -11.99
N ASN A 156 6.79 5.71 -13.00
CA ASN A 156 7.35 4.38 -13.23
C ASN A 156 8.88 4.41 -13.25
N ASP A 157 9.50 5.57 -13.01
CA ASP A 157 10.94 5.80 -12.98
C ASP A 157 11.40 6.07 -11.53
N PRO A 158 12.21 5.18 -10.93
CA PRO A 158 12.78 5.35 -9.61
C PRO A 158 13.63 6.62 -9.45
N LYS A 159 14.30 7.09 -10.51
CA LYS A 159 15.10 8.32 -10.47
C LYS A 159 14.20 9.55 -10.37
N ALA A 160 13.14 9.61 -11.18
CA ALA A 160 12.13 10.65 -11.08
C ALA A 160 11.46 10.65 -9.70
N TYR A 161 11.25 9.45 -9.12
CA TYR A 161 10.68 9.33 -7.78
C TYR A 161 11.63 9.86 -6.70
N LEU A 162 12.91 9.50 -6.76
CA LEU A 162 13.94 10.05 -5.87
C LEU A 162 13.99 11.58 -5.95
N SER A 163 14.01 12.14 -7.16
CA SER A 163 14.03 13.60 -7.34
C SER A 163 12.77 14.29 -6.78
N LEU A 164 11.61 13.62 -6.83
CA LEU A 164 10.41 14.10 -6.16
C LEU A 164 10.59 14.13 -4.63
N PHE A 165 11.15 13.07 -4.03
CA PHE A 165 11.44 13.03 -2.59
C PHE A 165 12.39 14.15 -2.18
N GLU A 166 13.55 14.26 -2.82
CA GLU A 166 14.56 15.29 -2.54
C GLU A 166 13.96 16.70 -2.55
N LYS A 167 13.16 17.00 -3.58
CA LYS A 167 12.51 18.32 -3.71
C LYS A 167 11.40 18.54 -2.69
N SER A 168 10.62 17.51 -2.37
CA SER A 168 9.48 17.62 -1.43
C SER A 168 9.94 17.76 0.02
N THR A 169 11.07 17.16 0.38
CA THR A 169 11.66 17.23 1.74
C THR A 169 12.66 18.37 1.90
N SER A 170 13.07 19.04 0.82
CA SER A 170 13.98 20.19 0.85
C SER A 170 13.47 21.32 1.72
N SER A 171 14.36 22.03 2.42
CA SER A 171 14.00 23.25 3.15
C SER A 171 13.67 24.44 2.22
N ASN A 172 14.02 24.36 0.93
CA ASN A 172 13.78 25.41 -0.05
C ASN A 172 12.33 25.40 -0.58
N PRO A 173 11.52 26.46 -0.33
CA PRO A 173 10.12 26.50 -0.78
C PRO A 173 9.94 26.38 -2.30
N ILE A 174 10.88 26.91 -3.10
CA ILE A 174 10.84 26.82 -4.56
C ILE A 174 11.00 25.37 -5.00
N GLN A 175 11.89 24.62 -4.35
CA GLN A 175 12.06 23.19 -4.64
C GLN A 175 10.79 22.40 -4.30
N LYS A 176 10.15 22.68 -3.15
CA LYS A 176 8.87 22.04 -2.80
C LYS A 176 7.76 22.30 -3.82
N ILE A 177 7.60 23.56 -4.23
CA ILE A 177 6.57 23.96 -5.21
C ILE A 177 6.83 23.31 -6.59
N THR A 178 8.09 23.17 -6.97
CA THR A 178 8.48 22.57 -8.27
C THR A 178 8.67 21.06 -8.21
N ALA A 179 8.46 20.41 -7.07
CA ALA A 179 8.67 18.98 -6.89
C ALA A 179 7.90 18.12 -7.91
N PRO A 180 6.59 18.37 -8.20
CA PRO A 180 5.85 17.59 -9.18
C PRO A 180 6.46 17.61 -10.59
N LEU A 181 7.22 18.66 -10.95
CA LEU A 181 7.87 18.76 -12.27
C LEU A 181 8.98 17.72 -12.47
N ALA A 182 9.50 17.11 -11.39
CA ALA A 182 10.45 16.00 -11.47
C ALA A 182 9.86 14.76 -12.16
N LEU A 183 8.53 14.63 -12.18
CA LEU A 183 7.80 13.50 -12.73
C LEU A 183 7.52 13.62 -14.24
N GLY A 184 7.97 14.70 -14.87
CA GLY A 184 7.53 15.09 -16.20
C GLY A 184 6.04 15.47 -16.27
N LEU A 185 5.56 15.89 -17.44
CA LEU A 185 4.20 16.42 -17.61
C LEU A 185 3.11 15.39 -17.25
N LYS A 186 3.23 14.16 -17.75
CA LYS A 186 2.26 13.09 -17.49
C LYS A 186 2.20 12.76 -16.00
N GLY A 187 3.35 12.59 -15.35
CA GLY A 187 3.43 12.25 -13.94
C GLY A 187 2.96 13.37 -13.02
N ALA A 188 3.29 14.62 -13.33
CA ALA A 188 2.78 15.78 -12.60
C ALA A 188 1.25 15.85 -12.64
N MET A 189 0.64 15.64 -13.81
CA MET A 189 -0.82 15.59 -13.93
C MET A 189 -1.45 14.45 -13.11
N ILE A 190 -0.83 13.27 -13.09
CA ILE A 190 -1.32 12.14 -12.28
C ILE A 190 -1.17 12.45 -10.78
N ALA A 191 -0.03 12.99 -10.34
CA ALA A 191 0.19 13.39 -8.95
C ALA A 191 -0.85 14.40 -8.47
N VAL A 192 -1.17 15.41 -9.29
CA VAL A 192 -2.23 16.37 -9.00
C VAL A 192 -3.58 15.67 -8.88
N LYS A 193 -3.96 14.81 -9.83
CA LYS A 193 -5.24 14.08 -9.80
C LYS A 193 -5.37 13.18 -8.57
N LEU A 194 -4.30 12.48 -8.20
CA LEU A 194 -4.26 11.61 -7.03
C LEU A 194 -4.43 12.43 -5.74
N GLY A 195 -3.82 13.61 -5.65
CA GLY A 195 -3.90 14.50 -4.49
C GLY A 195 -5.08 15.48 -4.49
N SER A 196 -5.85 15.61 -5.57
CA SER A 196 -6.92 16.62 -5.66
C SER A 196 -8.30 16.13 -5.22
N GLY A 197 -8.43 14.86 -4.82
CA GLY A 197 -9.71 14.23 -4.49
C GLY A 197 -10.30 14.68 -3.16
N THR A 198 -11.61 14.94 -3.14
CA THR A 198 -12.43 15.03 -1.92
C THR A 198 -13.54 13.99 -1.98
N ILE A 199 -13.93 13.45 -0.82
CA ILE A 199 -14.88 12.34 -0.72
C ILE A 199 -15.79 12.57 0.50
N GLY A 200 -17.02 12.08 0.46
CA GLY A 200 -17.92 12.13 1.63
C GLY A 200 -17.62 11.04 2.64
N ASN A 201 -17.27 9.84 2.17
CA ASN A 201 -17.08 8.65 3.01
C ASN A 201 -16.04 7.70 2.38
N PRO A 202 -14.99 7.28 3.11
CA PRO A 202 -13.99 6.32 2.59
C PRO A 202 -14.58 4.96 2.23
N LEU A 203 -15.71 4.55 2.83
CA LEU A 203 -16.35 3.27 2.55
C LEU A 203 -17.13 3.23 1.23
N GLN A 204 -17.22 4.36 0.51
CA GLN A 204 -18.05 4.53 -0.68
C GLN A 204 -17.24 4.90 -1.94
N ILE A 205 -15.93 4.66 -1.92
CA ILE A 205 -15.04 4.89 -3.06
C ILE A 205 -14.29 3.61 -3.46
N GLN A 206 -13.87 3.55 -4.73
CA GLN A 206 -13.09 2.44 -5.24
C GLN A 206 -11.60 2.63 -4.96
N TYR A 207 -10.92 1.54 -4.59
CA TYR A 207 -9.49 1.47 -4.38
C TYR A 207 -8.84 0.54 -5.41
N TYR A 208 -7.55 0.76 -5.66
CA TYR A 208 -6.78 0.06 -6.68
C TYR A 208 -5.38 -0.23 -6.15
N SER A 209 -4.82 -1.36 -6.54
CA SER A 209 -3.40 -1.64 -6.30
C SER A 209 -2.49 -0.68 -7.05
N ALA A 210 -2.99 -0.03 -8.11
CA ALA A 210 -2.34 0.86 -9.08
C ALA A 210 -1.21 0.21 -9.91
N VAL A 211 -0.44 -0.67 -9.28
CA VAL A 211 0.69 -1.42 -9.82
C VAL A 211 0.36 -2.93 -9.86
N PRO A 212 1.05 -3.71 -10.72
CA PRO A 212 0.73 -5.11 -10.94
C PRO A 212 1.37 -6.06 -9.93
N PHE A 213 0.80 -7.25 -9.84
CA PHE A 213 1.23 -8.35 -8.97
C PHE A 213 1.21 -9.64 -9.78
N GLN A 214 2.04 -10.60 -9.40
CA GLN A 214 1.94 -11.98 -9.83
C GLN A 214 0.72 -12.60 -9.14
N LEU A 215 0.07 -13.53 -9.84
CA LEU A 215 -0.92 -14.43 -9.29
C LEU A 215 -0.58 -15.87 -9.69
N GLY A 216 -0.21 -16.69 -8.70
CA GLY A 216 0.25 -18.06 -8.89
C GLY A 216 1.76 -18.22 -9.01
N VAL A 217 2.21 -19.45 -9.22
CA VAL A 217 3.62 -19.83 -9.40
C VAL A 217 3.74 -20.81 -10.57
N GLY A 218 4.94 -21.02 -11.11
CA GLY A 218 5.14 -21.93 -12.23
C GLY A 218 4.59 -21.39 -13.55
N LEU A 219 4.32 -22.27 -14.52
CA LEU A 219 4.05 -21.86 -15.91
C LEU A 219 2.69 -21.17 -16.12
N ASP A 220 1.74 -21.31 -15.20
CA ASP A 220 0.39 -20.76 -15.33
C ASP A 220 0.14 -19.48 -14.51
N ARG A 221 1.21 -18.92 -13.94
CA ARG A 221 1.17 -17.65 -13.21
C ARG A 221 0.80 -16.48 -14.13
N LEU A 222 0.10 -15.50 -13.57
CA LEU A 222 -0.41 -14.35 -14.30
C LEU A 222 0.16 -13.06 -13.72
N ALA A 223 0.28 -12.02 -14.55
CA ALA A 223 0.35 -10.65 -14.06
C ALA A 223 -1.07 -10.10 -13.92
N VAL A 224 -1.39 -9.49 -12.78
CA VAL A 224 -2.73 -8.98 -12.46
C VAL A 224 -2.66 -7.62 -11.76
N LYS A 225 -3.74 -6.83 -11.82
CA LYS A 225 -4.00 -5.71 -10.92
C LYS A 225 -5.19 -6.03 -10.02
N TYR A 226 -5.18 -5.52 -8.79
CA TYR A 226 -6.28 -5.69 -7.85
C TYR A 226 -7.07 -4.40 -7.69
N SER A 227 -8.37 -4.53 -7.42
CA SER A 227 -9.21 -3.39 -7.07
C SER A 227 -10.29 -3.80 -6.07
N LEU A 228 -10.70 -2.84 -5.24
CA LEU A 228 -11.73 -3.00 -4.24
C LEU A 228 -12.82 -1.95 -4.50
N LYS A 229 -14.03 -2.39 -4.86
CA LYS A 229 -15.16 -1.50 -5.21
C LYS A 229 -16.33 -1.70 -4.24
N PRO A 230 -16.93 -0.64 -3.67
CA PRO A 230 -18.11 -0.77 -2.82
C PRO A 230 -19.23 -1.52 -3.54
N VAL A 231 -19.94 -2.38 -2.81
CA VAL A 231 -21.13 -3.08 -3.35
C VAL A 231 -22.29 -2.10 -3.55
N SER A 232 -22.43 -1.14 -2.63
CA SER A 232 -23.44 -0.09 -2.67
C SER A 232 -23.00 1.07 -3.56
N ASP A 233 -23.92 1.62 -4.34
CA ASP A 233 -23.72 2.85 -5.12
C ASP A 233 -24.04 4.13 -4.32
N GLN A 234 -24.37 3.99 -3.02
CA GLN A 234 -24.64 5.14 -2.15
C GLN A 234 -23.41 6.04 -2.03
N LYS A 235 -23.66 7.35 -2.03
CA LYS A 235 -22.66 8.39 -1.85
C LYS A 235 -23.15 9.42 -0.86
N ASP A 236 -22.43 9.52 0.24
CA ASP A 236 -22.66 10.53 1.26
C ASP A 236 -22.17 11.88 0.74
N PRO A 237 -22.91 12.97 0.97
CA PRO A 237 -22.43 14.30 0.66
C PRO A 237 -21.28 14.68 1.60
N ILE A 238 -20.36 15.51 1.12
CA ILE A 238 -19.39 16.18 2.00
C ILE A 238 -20.17 17.19 2.86
N PRO A 239 -20.00 17.20 4.19
CA PRO A 239 -20.65 18.20 5.05
C PRO A 239 -20.28 19.63 4.65
N ASN A 240 -21.20 20.59 4.80
CA ASN A 240 -20.94 22.01 4.50
C ASN A 240 -19.85 22.63 5.39
N HIS A 241 -19.79 22.17 6.65
CA HIS A 241 -18.79 22.56 7.65
C HIS A 241 -18.16 21.28 8.22
N PRO A 242 -17.30 20.61 7.45
CA PRO A 242 -16.72 19.35 7.86
C PRO A 242 -15.82 19.56 9.09
N ALA A 243 -15.98 18.69 10.09
CA ALA A 243 -15.03 18.62 11.20
C ALA A 243 -13.64 18.18 10.69
N GLU A 244 -12.60 18.42 11.49
CA GLU A 244 -11.23 18.05 11.12
C GLU A 244 -11.07 16.55 10.83
N ASP A 245 -11.88 15.70 11.46
CA ASP A 245 -11.90 14.24 11.37
C ASP A 245 -13.19 13.68 10.72
N TYR A 246 -13.88 14.47 9.89
CA TYR A 246 -15.20 14.05 9.39
C TYR A 246 -15.21 12.73 8.61
N LEU A 247 -14.08 12.31 7.99
CA LEU A 247 -14.03 11.03 7.31
C LEU A 247 -14.04 9.88 8.31
N HIS A 248 -13.39 10.05 9.47
CA HIS A 248 -13.48 9.11 10.58
C HIS A 248 -14.90 9.01 11.13
N GLN A 249 -15.55 10.16 11.33
CA GLN A 249 -16.96 10.20 11.76
C GLN A 249 -17.88 9.53 10.73
N ALA A 250 -17.62 9.69 9.43
CA ALA A 250 -18.37 9.04 8.37
C ALA A 250 -18.23 7.51 8.40
N ILE A 251 -16.98 6.99 8.53
CA ILE A 251 -16.76 5.55 8.71
C ILE A 251 -17.48 5.04 9.96
N LYS A 252 -17.27 5.68 11.11
CA LYS A 252 -17.89 5.30 12.39
C LYS A 252 -19.41 5.21 12.27
N LYS A 253 -20.03 6.19 11.61
CA LYS A 253 -21.48 6.20 11.38
C LYS A 253 -21.91 5.02 10.50
N SER A 254 -21.18 4.73 9.43
CA SER A 254 -21.50 3.61 8.53
C SER A 254 -21.41 2.25 9.24
N VAL A 255 -20.35 2.02 10.02
CA VAL A 255 -20.11 0.71 10.67
C VAL A 255 -20.77 0.54 12.03
N SER A 256 -21.41 1.57 12.57
CA SER A 256 -22.28 1.43 13.76
C SER A 256 -23.73 1.11 13.40
N GLY A 257 -24.07 1.05 12.11
CA GLY A 257 -25.38 0.64 11.61
C GLY A 257 -25.68 -0.85 11.80
N GLN A 258 -26.85 -1.29 11.34
CA GLN A 258 -27.27 -2.70 11.42
C GLN A 258 -26.80 -3.55 10.24
N GLU A 259 -26.46 -2.91 9.11
CA GLU A 259 -26.04 -3.61 7.88
C GLU A 259 -24.53 -3.70 7.77
N GLU A 260 -24.02 -4.80 7.23
CA GLU A 260 -22.61 -4.94 6.92
C GLU A 260 -22.22 -4.05 5.73
N MET A 261 -21.12 -3.33 5.88
CA MET A 261 -20.50 -2.62 4.75
C MET A 261 -19.70 -3.61 3.91
N ARG A 262 -19.90 -3.60 2.59
CA ARG A 262 -19.29 -4.60 1.68
C ARG A 262 -18.58 -3.98 0.50
N PHE A 263 -17.48 -4.62 0.12
CA PHE A 263 -16.73 -4.36 -1.09
C PHE A 263 -16.53 -5.63 -1.91
N ARG A 264 -16.56 -5.46 -3.22
CA ARG A 264 -16.14 -6.44 -4.23
C ARG A 264 -14.64 -6.33 -4.40
N PHE A 265 -13.92 -7.41 -4.15
CA PHE A 265 -12.51 -7.53 -4.50
C PHE A 265 -12.39 -8.17 -5.87
N MET A 266 -11.68 -7.48 -6.75
CA MET A 266 -11.64 -7.78 -8.17
C MET A 266 -10.20 -7.92 -8.68
N VAL A 267 -10.03 -8.81 -9.65
CA VAL A 267 -8.77 -9.09 -10.33
C VAL A 267 -8.91 -8.67 -11.79
N GLN A 268 -7.94 -7.90 -12.29
CA GLN A 268 -7.78 -7.59 -13.71
C GLN A 268 -6.55 -8.32 -14.24
N PRO A 269 -6.70 -9.39 -15.03
CA PRO A 269 -5.56 -10.09 -15.61
C PRO A 269 -4.91 -9.27 -16.72
N ARG A 270 -3.59 -9.35 -16.86
CA ARG A 270 -2.89 -8.80 -18.01
C ARG A 270 -3.26 -9.60 -19.26
N VAL A 271 -3.55 -8.90 -20.36
CA VAL A 271 -3.75 -9.51 -21.68
C VAL A 271 -2.63 -9.05 -22.60
N VAL A 272 -1.84 -9.98 -23.12
CA VAL A 272 -0.83 -9.72 -24.15
C VAL A 272 -1.42 -10.17 -25.48
N ALA A 273 -1.76 -9.21 -26.35
CA ALA A 273 -2.37 -9.53 -27.63
C ALA A 273 -1.30 -10.00 -28.63
N GLY A 274 -1.44 -11.21 -29.17
CA GLY A 274 -0.87 -11.59 -30.47
C GLY A 274 0.64 -11.86 -30.57
N ALA A 275 1.36 -12.15 -29.48
CA ALA A 275 2.79 -12.45 -29.57
C ALA A 275 3.19 -13.68 -28.76
N GLY A 276 4.08 -14.50 -29.34
CA GLY A 276 4.96 -15.34 -28.54
C GLY A 276 5.81 -14.47 -27.59
N ALA A 277 6.55 -15.13 -26.70
CA ALA A 277 7.26 -14.51 -25.57
C ALA A 277 8.21 -13.32 -25.90
N GLU A 278 8.42 -12.97 -27.16
CA GLU A 278 9.33 -11.93 -27.63
C GLU A 278 8.74 -10.51 -27.70
N GLN A 279 7.44 -10.29 -27.46
CA GLN A 279 6.83 -8.93 -27.48
C GLN A 279 6.07 -8.57 -26.18
N VAL A 280 6.64 -8.89 -25.03
CA VAL A 280 6.04 -8.60 -23.70
C VAL A 280 6.28 -7.13 -23.25
N HIS A 281 7.01 -6.34 -24.04
CA HIS A 281 7.47 -5.00 -23.66
C HIS A 281 6.88 -3.89 -24.54
N GLY A 282 6.64 -2.70 -23.97
CA GLY A 282 6.10 -1.55 -24.72
C GLY A 282 4.62 -1.70 -25.15
N HIS A 283 3.92 -2.68 -24.58
CA HIS A 283 2.51 -2.96 -24.82
C HIS A 283 1.60 -2.15 -23.89
N GLU A 284 0.31 -2.03 -24.23
CA GLU A 284 -0.71 -1.29 -23.45
C GLU A 284 -0.90 -1.73 -21.99
N MET A 285 -0.36 -2.89 -21.60
CA MET A 285 -0.44 -3.43 -20.24
C MET A 285 0.94 -3.86 -19.71
N ASP A 286 1.99 -3.08 -20.01
CA ASP A 286 3.34 -3.32 -19.47
C ASP A 286 3.31 -3.29 -17.93
N VAL A 287 3.99 -4.24 -17.29
CA VAL A 287 4.06 -4.34 -15.83
C VAL A 287 4.98 -3.29 -15.21
N GLU A 288 5.93 -2.78 -15.99
CA GLU A 288 6.79 -1.68 -15.56
C GLU A 288 6.09 -0.32 -15.74
N ASP A 289 5.01 -0.21 -16.53
CA ASP A 289 4.28 1.04 -16.71
C ASP A 289 3.18 1.24 -15.65
N SER A 290 3.55 1.95 -14.58
CA SER A 290 2.64 2.34 -13.51
C SER A 290 1.78 3.57 -13.83
N MET A 291 2.02 4.26 -14.96
CA MET A 291 1.39 5.54 -15.31
C MET A 291 0.30 5.41 -16.37
N THR A 292 -0.01 4.21 -16.84
CA THR A 292 -1.03 3.94 -17.84
C THR A 292 -2.01 2.90 -17.33
N GLU A 293 -3.31 3.21 -17.41
CA GLU A 293 -4.37 2.29 -17.02
C GLU A 293 -4.43 1.13 -18.01
N TRP A 294 -4.54 -0.10 -17.49
CA TRP A 294 -4.82 -1.26 -18.34
C TRP A 294 -6.25 -1.17 -18.86
N CYS A 295 -6.40 -1.23 -20.18
CA CYS A 295 -7.70 -1.04 -20.84
C CYS A 295 -8.74 -2.05 -20.35
N GLN A 296 -9.75 -1.58 -19.61
CA GLN A 296 -10.82 -2.43 -19.06
C GLN A 296 -11.73 -3.03 -20.13
N LYS A 297 -11.78 -2.47 -21.34
CA LYS A 297 -12.49 -3.08 -22.48
C LYS A 297 -11.79 -4.34 -23.00
N LYS A 298 -10.46 -4.40 -22.87
CA LYS A 298 -9.64 -5.57 -23.29
C LYS A 298 -9.50 -6.58 -22.16
N SER A 299 -9.37 -6.09 -20.92
CA SER A 299 -9.32 -6.92 -19.72
C SER A 299 -10.15 -6.28 -18.62
N PRO A 300 -11.42 -6.67 -18.44
CA PRO A 300 -12.25 -6.14 -17.38
C PRO A 300 -11.81 -6.68 -16.02
N PHE A 301 -12.10 -5.92 -14.96
CA PHE A 301 -12.04 -6.43 -13.59
C PHE A 301 -13.08 -7.53 -13.39
N GLN A 302 -12.65 -8.65 -12.82
CA GLN A 302 -13.50 -9.79 -12.46
C GLN A 302 -13.56 -9.89 -10.95
N GLU A 303 -14.76 -9.87 -10.40
CA GLU A 303 -15.03 -10.10 -8.98
C GLU A 303 -14.70 -11.54 -8.61
N ILE A 304 -13.96 -11.73 -7.51
CA ILE A 304 -13.56 -13.06 -7.02
C ILE A 304 -13.74 -13.24 -5.51
N ALA A 305 -14.02 -12.16 -4.79
CA ALA A 305 -14.12 -12.18 -3.34
C ALA A 305 -14.92 -10.99 -2.84
N THR A 306 -15.49 -11.13 -1.65
CA THR A 306 -16.17 -10.07 -0.92
C THR A 306 -15.41 -9.75 0.36
N LEU A 307 -15.10 -8.47 0.57
CA LEU A 307 -14.69 -7.94 1.86
C LEU A 307 -15.91 -7.38 2.57
N SER A 308 -16.22 -7.86 3.78
CA SER A 308 -17.29 -7.32 4.62
C SER A 308 -16.76 -6.77 5.95
N PHE A 309 -17.43 -5.73 6.42
CA PHE A 309 -17.23 -5.15 7.75
C PHE A 309 -18.53 -5.31 8.54
N PRO A 310 -18.55 -6.19 9.56
CA PRO A 310 -19.71 -6.28 10.45
C PRO A 310 -19.85 -5.00 11.27
N PRO A 311 -21.06 -4.74 11.81
CA PRO A 311 -21.26 -3.67 12.77
C PRO A 311 -20.24 -3.72 13.91
N GLN A 312 -19.55 -2.60 14.16
CA GLN A 312 -18.47 -2.54 15.14
C GLN A 312 -18.24 -1.12 15.66
N ASP A 313 -17.69 -1.02 16.86
CA ASP A 313 -17.13 0.23 17.37
C ASP A 313 -15.63 0.30 17.00
N ILE A 314 -15.23 1.37 16.33
CA ILE A 314 -13.86 1.58 15.85
C ILE A 314 -13.06 2.53 16.75
N ASP A 315 -13.68 3.09 17.79
CA ASP A 315 -13.05 4.05 18.72
C ASP A 315 -12.52 3.38 19.99
N THR A 316 -12.47 2.04 20.04
CA THR A 316 -11.91 1.37 21.21
C THR A 316 -10.40 1.66 21.30
N PRO A 317 -9.87 1.92 22.51
CA PRO A 317 -8.44 2.20 22.69
C PRO A 317 -7.53 1.11 22.11
N GLU A 318 -7.97 -0.15 22.14
CA GLU A 318 -7.27 -1.30 21.59
C GLU A 318 -7.17 -1.22 20.06
N MET A 319 -8.27 -0.88 19.38
CA MET A 319 -8.30 -0.77 17.92
C MET A 319 -7.47 0.41 17.40
N LEU A 320 -7.56 1.56 18.08
CA LEU A 320 -6.75 2.73 17.75
C LEU A 320 -5.25 2.43 17.94
N LYS A 321 -4.88 1.83 19.07
CA LYS A 321 -3.48 1.45 19.34
C LYS A 321 -2.99 0.40 18.36
N LEU A 322 -3.80 -0.60 18.03
CA LEU A 322 -3.45 -1.63 17.07
C LEU A 322 -3.18 -1.02 15.69
N GLY A 323 -4.13 -0.23 15.17
CA GLY A 323 -4.00 0.39 13.85
C GLY A 323 -2.78 1.30 13.72
N GLU A 324 -2.43 2.03 14.78
CA GLU A 324 -1.22 2.83 14.77
C GLU A 324 0.06 1.99 14.80
N ARG A 325 0.08 0.86 15.52
CA ARG A 325 1.24 -0.04 15.56
C ARG A 325 1.46 -0.81 14.26
N LEU A 326 0.39 -1.20 13.56
CA LEU A 326 0.46 -2.04 12.36
C LEU A 326 1.40 -1.47 11.30
N SER A 327 2.17 -2.36 10.69
CA SER A 327 2.96 -2.08 9.51
C SER A 327 2.42 -2.88 8.34
N PHE A 328 2.49 -2.29 7.16
CA PHE A 328 2.05 -2.94 5.93
C PHE A 328 3.22 -2.91 4.95
N ASN A 329 3.44 -4.01 4.23
CA ASN A 329 4.40 -4.07 3.13
C ASN A 329 3.84 -4.93 2.01
N VAL A 330 3.87 -4.48 0.76
CA VAL A 330 3.33 -5.28 -0.36
C VAL A 330 4.09 -6.59 -0.60
N TRP A 331 5.34 -6.68 -0.14
CA TRP A 331 6.14 -7.91 -0.15
C TRP A 331 5.83 -8.84 1.04
N HIS A 332 4.99 -8.39 1.99
CA HIS A 332 4.46 -9.23 3.05
C HIS A 332 3.33 -10.12 2.49
N SER A 333 3.72 -11.06 1.63
CA SER A 333 2.81 -11.87 0.84
C SER A 333 3.41 -13.23 0.54
N LEU A 334 2.55 -14.20 0.20
CA LEU A 334 2.99 -15.48 -0.34
C LEU A 334 3.61 -15.29 -1.73
N ALA A 335 4.42 -16.26 -2.17
CA ALA A 335 5.08 -16.23 -3.48
C ALA A 335 4.09 -16.10 -4.65
N GLU A 336 2.90 -16.67 -4.51
CA GLU A 336 1.80 -16.58 -5.47
C GLU A 336 1.31 -15.14 -5.66
N HIS A 337 1.58 -14.22 -4.73
CA HIS A 337 1.15 -12.82 -4.79
C HIS A 337 2.32 -11.84 -4.92
N LYS A 338 3.45 -12.29 -5.53
CA LYS A 338 4.67 -11.49 -5.68
C LYS A 338 4.38 -10.12 -6.32
N PRO A 339 4.75 -8.99 -5.69
CA PRO A 339 4.66 -7.68 -6.32
C PRO A 339 5.52 -7.59 -7.59
N LEU A 340 4.99 -6.99 -8.67
CA LEU A 340 5.70 -6.85 -9.95
C LEU A 340 6.00 -5.39 -10.28
N GLY A 341 7.13 -5.15 -10.96
CA GLY A 341 7.49 -3.84 -11.50
C GLY A 341 8.28 -2.95 -10.53
N SER A 342 8.97 -1.94 -11.09
CA SER A 342 9.94 -1.12 -10.35
C SER A 342 9.39 -0.42 -9.11
N MET A 343 8.17 0.09 -9.20
CA MET A 343 7.52 0.77 -8.08
C MET A 343 7.26 -0.19 -6.92
N ASN A 344 6.90 -1.44 -7.19
CA ASN A 344 6.74 -2.43 -6.14
C ASN A 344 8.07 -2.84 -5.52
N ARG A 345 9.13 -3.02 -6.32
CA ARG A 345 10.48 -3.30 -5.79
C ARG A 345 10.99 -2.18 -4.89
N ALA A 346 10.82 -0.92 -5.29
CA ALA A 346 11.12 0.24 -4.45
C ALA A 346 10.31 0.26 -3.14
N ARG A 347 9.00 -0.07 -3.21
CA ARG A 347 8.13 -0.14 -2.04
C ARG A 347 8.61 -1.16 -1.00
N LYS A 348 9.29 -2.25 -1.40
CA LYS A 348 9.87 -3.23 -0.44
C LYS A 348 10.76 -2.52 0.58
N GLY A 349 11.79 -1.84 0.06
CA GLY A 349 12.82 -1.19 0.87
C GLY A 349 12.27 0.01 1.64
N ILE A 350 11.49 0.86 0.95
CA ILE A 350 10.93 2.08 1.56
C ILE A 350 10.00 1.72 2.72
N TYR A 351 9.03 0.82 2.51
CA TYR A 351 8.03 0.52 3.55
C TYR A 351 8.68 -0.17 4.75
N GLU A 352 9.62 -1.07 4.48
CA GLU A 352 10.38 -1.76 5.53
C GLU A 352 11.22 -0.79 6.37
N ARG A 353 11.90 0.16 5.71
CA ARG A 353 12.69 1.21 6.38
C ARG A 353 11.80 2.07 7.28
N VAL A 354 10.71 2.62 6.73
CA VAL A 354 9.79 3.50 7.46
C VAL A 354 9.17 2.79 8.66
N SER A 355 8.72 1.54 8.48
CA SER A 355 8.15 0.73 9.56
C SER A 355 9.13 0.58 10.72
N ARG A 356 10.38 0.22 10.42
CA ARG A 356 11.42 0.04 11.44
C ARG A 356 11.69 1.32 12.21
N ILE A 357 11.98 2.41 11.52
CA ILE A 357 12.32 3.69 12.18
C ILE A 357 11.16 4.18 13.04
N ARG A 358 9.92 4.10 12.54
CA ARG A 358 8.74 4.51 13.29
C ARG A 358 8.57 3.67 14.56
N ASN A 359 8.69 2.35 14.46
CA ASN A 359 8.57 1.45 15.61
C ASN A 359 9.72 1.64 16.61
N ASP A 360 10.95 1.81 16.12
CA ASP A 360 12.14 2.08 16.93
C ASP A 360 12.00 3.41 17.68
N MET A 361 11.60 4.48 16.99
CA MET A 361 11.36 5.79 17.62
C MET A 361 10.20 5.75 18.61
N ASN A 362 9.22 4.87 18.39
CA ASN A 362 8.09 4.70 19.30
C ASN A 362 8.36 3.72 20.44
N SER A 363 9.53 3.06 20.48
CA SER A 363 9.85 1.99 21.43
C SER A 363 8.81 0.87 21.45
N VAL A 364 8.30 0.51 20.26
CA VAL A 364 7.29 -0.53 20.09
C VAL A 364 7.87 -1.68 19.27
N PRO A 365 7.78 -2.94 19.74
CA PRO A 365 8.20 -4.07 18.93
C PRO A 365 7.29 -4.23 17.71
N ARG A 366 7.90 -4.56 16.57
CA ARG A 366 7.17 -4.96 15.38
C ARG A 366 6.63 -6.37 15.58
N GLU A 367 5.31 -6.47 15.66
CA GLU A 367 4.60 -7.71 15.92
C GLU A 367 3.45 -7.82 14.93
N GLU A 368 3.31 -8.99 14.33
CA GLU A 368 2.17 -9.30 13.47
C GLU A 368 0.97 -9.74 14.32
N PRO A 369 -0.24 -9.25 14.04
CA PRO A 369 -1.44 -9.65 14.76
C PRO A 369 -1.79 -11.12 14.50
N SER A 370 -2.49 -11.74 15.45
CA SER A 370 -3.09 -13.06 15.29
C SER A 370 -4.57 -13.03 15.68
N THR A 371 -5.36 -13.99 15.21
CA THR A 371 -6.75 -14.19 15.64
C THR A 371 -6.86 -14.71 17.07
N SER A 372 -5.76 -15.19 17.65
CA SER A 372 -5.72 -15.98 18.88
C SER A 372 -5.30 -15.20 20.13
N VAL A 373 -5.20 -13.86 20.06
CA VAL A 373 -4.79 -13.00 21.20
C VAL A 373 -5.61 -11.72 21.24
#